data_AF-A0AA41RU46-F1
#
_entry.id   AF-A0AA41RU46-F1
#
_cell.length_a   1.000
_cell.length_b   1.000
_cell.length_c   1.000
_cell.angle_alpha   90.00
_cell.angle_beta   90.00
_cell.angle_gamma   90.00
#
_symmetry.space_group_name_H-M   'P 1'
#
loop_
_entity.id
_entity.type
_entity.pdbx_description
1 polymer ?
#
loop_
_entity_poly.entity_id
_entity_poly.type
_entity_poly.pdbx_seq_one_letter_code
_entity_poly.pdbx_strand_id
1 'polypeptide(L)' 'TQAELDRAKTATKSAVLMNLESRMIVSEDIGRQILTYGERKPVDHFLKAVDGVTLKDISSIATKIISSPLTMASWGD' A
#
# COMPACT_ATOMS: atom_id res chain seq x y z
N THR A 1 13.45 11.23 5.08
CA THR A 1 14.84 11.02 4.63
C THR A 1 14.93 9.76 3.78
N GLN A 2 16.03 9.52 3.05
CA GLN A 2 16.18 8.31 2.24
C GLN A 2 16.16 7.04 3.10
N ALA A 3 16.86 7.05 4.25
CA ALA A 3 16.88 5.93 5.19
C ALA A 3 15.49 5.55 5.72
N GLU A 4 14.62 6.53 5.98
CA GLU A 4 13.24 6.26 6.42
C GLU A 4 12.38 5.66 5.31
N LEU A 5 12.58 6.10 4.06
CA LEU A 5 11.88 5.52 2.91
C LEU A 5 12.28 4.06 2.70
N ASP A 6 13.58 3.76 2.75
CA ASP A 6 14.08 2.39 2.56
C ASP A 6 13.61 1.44 3.67
N ARG A 7 13.57 1.93 4.92
CA ARG A 7 12.97 1.22 6.04
C ARG A 7 11.48 0.98 5.82
N ALA A 8 10.72 2.00 5.38
CA ALA A 8 9.29 1.87 5.12
C ALA A 8 9.01 0.85 4.01
N LYS A 9 9.73 0.91 2.89
CA LYS A 9 9.62 -0.08 1.80
C LYS A 9 9.85 -1.51 2.30
N THR A 10 10.89 -1.70 3.09
CA THR A 10 11.22 -3.03 3.65
C THR A 10 10.10 -3.54 4.54
N ALA A 11 9.62 -2.70 5.46
CA ALA A 11 8.50 -3.04 6.35
C ALA A 11 7.21 -3.37 5.58
N THR A 12 6.87 -2.59 4.55
CA THR A 12 5.70 -2.86 3.71
C THR A 12 5.82 -4.19 2.95
N LYS A 13 6.98 -4.48 2.34
CA LYS A 13 7.21 -5.75 1.65
C LYS A 13 7.10 -6.94 2.62
N SER A 14 7.69 -6.84 3.80
CA SER A 14 7.57 -7.87 4.84
C SER A 14 6.13 -8.10 5.25
N ALA A 15 5.36 -7.04 5.51
CA ALA A 15 3.95 -7.15 5.90
C ALA A 15 3.10 -7.85 4.83
N VAL A 16 3.31 -7.54 3.54
CA VAL A 16 2.62 -8.22 2.43
C VAL A 16 2.97 -9.70 2.40
N LEU A 17 4.26 -10.05 2.46
CA LEU A 17 4.69 -11.45 2.36
C LEU A 17 4.23 -12.29 3.55
N MET A 18 4.31 -11.75 4.77
CA MET A 18 3.86 -12.44 5.98
C MET A 18 2.35 -12.69 5.96
N ASN A 19 1.55 -11.72 5.51
CA ASN A 19 0.10 -11.90 5.40
C ASN A 19 -0.28 -13.02 4.40
N LEU A 20 0.51 -13.20 3.34
CA LEU A 20 0.27 -14.23 2.33
C LEU A 20 0.62 -15.65 2.81
N GLU A 21 1.14 -15.83 4.03
CA GLU A 21 1.31 -17.14 4.67
C GLU A 21 -0.04 -17.73 5.13
N SER A 22 -1.03 -16.86 5.40
CA SER A 22 -2.36 -17.28 5.84
C SER A 22 -3.26 -17.62 4.64
N ARG A 23 -3.72 -18.88 4.57
CA ARG A 23 -4.64 -19.34 3.50
C ARG A 23 -5.95 -18.56 3.43
N MET A 24 -6.45 -18.09 4.58
CA MET A 24 -7.67 -17.28 4.63
C MET A 24 -7.45 -15.93 3.93
N ILE A 25 -6.32 -15.28 4.21
CA ILE A 25 -5.93 -14.01 3.57
C ILE A 25 -5.71 -14.23 2.07
N VAL A 26 -5.06 -15.33 1.68
CA VAL A 26 -4.84 -15.64 0.26
C VAL A 26 -6.17 -15.84 -0.48
N SER A 27 -7.15 -16.51 0.12
CA SER A 27 -8.47 -16.69 -0.50
C SER A 27 -9.19 -15.35 -0.69
N GLU A 28 -9.12 -14.47 0.30
CA GLU A 28 -9.69 -13.13 0.24
C GLU A 28 -8.99 -12.28 -0.83
N ASP A 29 -7.65 -12.29 -0.87
CA ASP A 29 -6.83 -11.59 -1.84
C ASP A 29 -7.19 -11.98 -3.28
N ILE A 30 -7.32 -13.28 -3.57
CA ILE A 30 -7.77 -13.77 -4.88
C ILE A 30 -9.12 -13.16 -5.25
N GLY A 31 -10.10 -13.25 -4.36
CA GLY A 31 -11.44 -12.73 -4.62
C GLY A 31 -11.45 -11.22 -4.85
N ARG A 32 -10.78 -10.45 -3.98
CA ARG A 32 -10.72 -8.99 -4.09
C ARG A 32 -9.98 -8.53 -5.34
N GLN A 33 -8.87 -9.17 -5.70
CA GLN A 33 -8.13 -8.80 -6.89
C GLN A 33 -8.93 -9.08 -8.16
N ILE A 34 -9.61 -10.22 -8.25
CA ILE A 34 -10.49 -10.52 -9.39
C ILE A 34 -11.63 -9.50 -9.49
N LEU A 35 -12.26 -9.15 -8.36
CA LEU A 35 -13.34 -8.14 -8.36
C LEU A 35 -12.85 -6.73 -8.71
N THR A 36 -11.62 -6.39 -8.36
CA THR A 36 -11.09 -5.02 -8.55
C THR A 36 -10.41 -4.85 -9.90
N TYR A 37 -9.64 -5.84 -10.34
CA TYR A 37 -8.79 -5.77 -11.53
C TYR A 37 -9.21 -6.73 -12.65
N GLY A 38 -10.17 -7.63 -12.40
CA GLY A 38 -10.56 -8.70 -13.34
C GLY A 38 -9.60 -9.90 -13.36
N GLU A 39 -8.47 -9.82 -12.67
CA GLU A 39 -7.45 -10.86 -12.61
C GLU A 39 -6.72 -10.85 -11.26
N ARG A 40 -6.03 -11.96 -10.96
CA ARG A 40 -5.10 -12.01 -9.83
C ARG A 40 -3.71 -11.63 -10.30
N LYS A 41 -3.25 -10.45 -9.91
CA LYS A 41 -1.88 -9.99 -10.18
C LYS A 41 -0.88 -10.77 -9.31
N PRO A 42 0.27 -11.16 -9.87
CA PRO A 42 1.31 -11.84 -9.09
C PRO A 42 1.88 -10.91 -8.02
N VAL A 43 2.28 -11.47 -6.87
CA VAL A 43 2.85 -10.70 -5.75
C VAL A 43 4.04 -9.83 -6.17
N ASP A 44 4.87 -10.33 -7.09
CA ASP A 44 6.03 -9.62 -7.65
C ASP A 44 5.68 -8.28 -8.29
N HIS A 45 4.47 -8.14 -8.84
CA HIS A 45 3.99 -6.87 -9.37
C HIS A 45 3.97 -5.79 -8.29
N PHE A 46 3.43 -6.13 -7.12
CA PHE A 46 3.32 -5.21 -5.99
C PHE A 46 4.68 -4.97 -5.32
N LEU A 47 5.53 -6.00 -5.20
CA LEU A 47 6.88 -5.84 -4.64
C LEU A 47 7.72 -4.87 -5.49
N LYS A 48 7.70 -5.03 -6.82
CA LYS A 48 8.37 -4.12 -7.76
C LYS A 48 7.80 -2.70 -7.68
N ALA A 49 6.48 -2.57 -7.52
CA ALA A 49 5.84 -1.26 -7.37
C ALA A 49 6.32 -0.55 -6.10
N VAL A 50 6.43 -1.26 -4.97
CA VAL A 50 6.96 -0.70 -3.71
C VAL A 50 8.43 -0.32 -3.85
N ASP A 51 9.24 -1.14 -4.51
CA ASP A 51 10.65 -0.85 -4.74
C ASP A 51 10.85 0.39 -5.63
N GLY A 52 9.97 0.60 -6.60
CA GLY A 52 10.00 1.75 -7.51
C GLY A 52 9.64 3.10 -6.88
N VAL A 53 9.07 3.12 -5.66
CA VAL A 53 8.64 4.38 -5.00
C VAL A 53 9.84 5.27 -4.68
N THR A 54 9.81 6.54 -5.07
CA THR A 54 10.87 7.51 -4.74
C THR A 54 10.41 8.54 -3.70
N LEU A 55 11.36 9.27 -3.10
CA LEU A 55 11.02 10.40 -2.21
C LEU A 55 10.16 11.45 -2.93
N LYS A 56 10.39 11.66 -4.24
CA LYS A 56 9.61 12.60 -5.05
C LYS A 56 8.16 12.14 -5.19
N ASP A 57 7.92 10.85 -5.39
CA ASP A 57 6.57 10.29 -5.49
C ASP A 57 5.81 10.48 -4.17
N ILE A 58 6.48 10.22 -3.03
CA ILE A 58 5.91 10.44 -1.71
C ILE A 58 5.53 11.91 -1.50
N SER A 59 6.45 12.85 -1.81
CA SER A 59 6.16 14.28 -1.67
C SER A 59 5.00 14.72 -2.58
N SER A 60 4.99 14.26 -3.85
CA SER A 60 3.94 14.62 -4.80
C SER A 60 2.57 14.12 -4.37
N ILE A 61 2.49 12.88 -3.87
CA ILE A 61 1.24 12.29 -3.38
C ILE A 61 0.79 12.98 -2.09
N ALA A 62 1.71 13.29 -1.18
CA ALA A 62 1.38 14.03 0.04
C ALA A 62 0.78 15.41 -0.28
N THR A 63 1.38 16.16 -1.21
CA THR A 63 0.83 17.44 -1.68
C THR A 63 -0.57 17.28 -2.28
N LYS A 64 -0.79 16.24 -3.11
CA LYS A 64 -2.11 15.98 -3.70
C LYS A 64 -3.16 15.66 -2.63
N ILE A 65 -2.83 14.81 -1.65
CA ILE A 65 -3.76 14.43 -0.57
C ILE A 65 -4.14 15.67 0.26
N ILE A 66 -3.15 16.46 0.69
CA ILE A 66 -3.36 17.65 1.52
C ILE A 66 -4.11 18.76 0.78
N SER A 67 -4.05 18.79 -0.56
CA SER A 67 -4.76 19.80 -1.36
C SER A 67 -6.29 19.62 -1.40
N SER A 68 -6.78 18.43 -1.04
CA SER A 68 -8.23 18.18 -0.96
C SER A 68 -8.83 18.79 0.32
N PRO A 69 -10.13 19.18 0.32
CA PRO A 69 -10.79 19.69 1.52
C PRO A 69 -10.67 18.73 2.69
N LEU A 70 -10.42 19.29 3.88
CA LEU A 70 -10.31 18.50 5.11
C LEU A 70 -11.63 17.81 5.43
N THR A 71 -11.58 16.49 5.57
CA THR A 71 -12.66 15.70 6.18
C THR A 71 -12.35 15.53 7.66
N MET A 72 -13.05 16.29 8.51
CA MET A 72 -12.90 16.23 9.96
C MET A 72 -14.17 15.67 10.60
N ALA A 73 -14.00 14.72 11.52
CA ALA A 73 -15.05 14.24 12.39
C ALA A 73 -14.57 14.34 13.84
N SER A 74 -15.42 14.84 14.73
CA SER A 74 -15.22 14.76 16.18
C SER A 74 -16.46 14.17 16.85
N TRP A 75 -16.27 13.61 18.03
CA TRP A 75 -17.35 13.06 18.84
C TRP A 75 -17.01 13.24 20.32
N GLY A 76 -18.00 13.67 21.10
CA GLY A 76 -17.81 14.14 22.48
C GLY A 76 -17.67 15.68 22.57
N ASP A 77 -17.35 16.15 23.78
CA ASP A 77 -16.89 17.51 24.07
C ASP A 77 -15.35 17.55 24.13
#